data_AF-A0A3B9LXC5-F1
#
_entry.id   AF-A0A3B9LXC5-F1
#
_cell.length_a   1.000
_cell.length_b   1.000
_cell.length_c   1.000
_cell.angle_alpha   90.00
_cell.angle_beta   90.00
_cell.angle_gamma   90.00
#
_symmetry.space_group_name_H-M   'P 1'
#
loop_
_entity.id
_entity.type
_entity.pdbx_description
1 polymer ?
#
loop_
_entity_poly.entity_id
_entity_poly.type
_entity_poly.pdbx_seq_one_letter_code
_entity_poly.pdbx_strand_id
1 'polypeptide(L)'
;DYIDQRGNEVREEFHQTYPLAADGRVSLENLNGPVRITVSDRNEVQVNAIKRASKQERLNEAKIEVSATSDSIRIRTEYPDRDLTFTNEDRGRYDNPAVVEYSIVVPRKARLESVDLINGSLDIDGVEGDVKGSSVNGRVVAHGLMGEAKLNTVNGNLEATFAQLAEARALSLGSVNGTVVVVIPSDANAVVKAETISGAIVNDFGLSVEDGDYVGHSLYGQLGSGGPRIKLANVSGGITIKRAQDGRPLSAATNLLSQKDKDKNKDKNKVYSAGDIESIKEQARELAEKVRREVEPEARREVQRALRESQREIQQAQREVQRETRRQIREQMRNQGRGTNRVHTEGRFTDRESKSFPVSGTANVNLATYDGEISVHGWDKSEVMYTAVKHGNEEQQVKAIRIETEQQESSISVIAKSDGQEGSVDFDVFVPRNANVHLSSDDGRLSLQGVAGELTLRTGDGSIEVADSRGQLQANTGDGDIHVANFDGQADARSGDGSITLDGKFTGLNARTGDGSISLSVPQDSNFTIETNTEELNNEGLTISEDVAPSKRAKRWKVGRGGNVFVLGTGEGSIVLKAR
;
A
#
# COMPACT_ATOMS: atom_id res chain seq x y z
N ASP A 1 -5.12 -33.14 29.86
CA ASP A 1 -5.26 -32.08 30.87
C ASP A 1 -5.44 -30.73 30.21
N TYR A 2 -6.44 -29.99 30.67
CA TYR A 2 -7.09 -28.85 30.03
C TYR A 2 -7.16 -27.74 31.11
N ILE A 3 -6.79 -26.49 30.74
CA ILE A 3 -7.07 -25.18 31.41
C ILE A 3 -6.15 -24.82 32.59
N ASP A 4 -5.49 -23.65 32.62
CA ASP A 4 -5.95 -22.23 32.57
C ASP A 4 -5.25 -21.41 31.44
N GLN A 5 -5.85 -20.75 30.42
CA GLN A 5 -7.06 -19.95 30.11
C GLN A 5 -7.04 -18.42 30.23
N ARG A 6 -5.93 -17.76 30.56
CA ARG A 6 -5.83 -16.29 30.34
C ARG A 6 -4.41 -15.84 29.98
N GLY A 7 -4.08 -15.84 28.69
CA GLY A 7 -2.93 -15.12 28.15
C GLY A 7 -3.17 -13.61 28.22
N ASN A 8 -3.19 -13.03 29.42
CA ASN A 8 -3.52 -11.62 29.60
C ASN A 8 -2.48 -10.73 28.94
N GLU A 9 -2.89 -10.00 27.90
CA GLU A 9 -2.30 -8.72 27.54
C GLU A 9 -2.30 -7.82 28.78
N VAL A 10 -1.19 -7.11 28.97
CA VAL A 10 -1.15 -6.02 29.94
C VAL A 10 -1.76 -4.78 29.31
N ARG A 11 -2.51 -4.02 30.13
CA ARG A 11 -3.19 -2.81 29.70
C ARG A 11 -2.93 -1.69 30.69
N GLU A 12 -2.70 -0.50 30.16
CA GLU A 12 -2.60 0.73 30.92
C GLU A 12 -3.48 1.78 30.26
N GLU A 13 -4.23 2.50 31.09
CA GLU A 13 -5.12 3.56 30.64
C GLU A 13 -4.52 4.92 30.97
N PHE A 14 -4.51 5.81 29.98
CA PHE A 14 -4.10 7.19 30.12
C PHE A 14 -5.31 8.09 29.87
N HIS A 15 -5.67 8.91 30.87
CA HIS A 15 -6.79 9.84 30.78
C HIS A 15 -6.35 11.21 31.28
N GLN A 16 -6.24 12.16 30.37
CA GLN A 16 -5.90 13.55 30.70
C GLN A 16 -6.78 14.52 29.93
N THR A 17 -7.02 15.69 30.53
CA THR A 17 -7.78 16.78 29.89
C THR A 17 -6.97 18.05 29.98
N TYR A 18 -6.85 18.75 28.85
CA TYR A 18 -6.07 19.98 28.74
C TYR A 18 -6.95 21.12 28.22
N PRO A 19 -6.82 22.34 28.76
CA PRO A 19 -7.51 23.50 28.19
C PRO A 19 -6.98 23.78 26.79
N LEU A 20 -7.87 24.07 25.85
CA LEU A 20 -7.50 24.47 24.48
C LEU A 20 -8.54 25.46 23.95
N ALA A 21 -8.08 26.55 23.34
CA ALA A 21 -8.95 27.49 22.63
C ALA A 21 -9.81 26.76 21.57
N ALA A 22 -10.99 27.31 21.27
CA ALA A 22 -11.93 26.70 20.34
C ALA A 22 -11.32 26.44 18.94
N ASP A 23 -10.39 27.27 18.50
CA ASP A 23 -9.63 27.16 17.24
C ASP A 23 -8.15 26.78 17.44
N GLY A 24 -7.83 26.23 18.62
CA GLY A 24 -6.48 25.80 18.98
C GLY A 24 -5.96 24.67 18.09
N ARG A 25 -4.63 24.53 18.07
CA ARG A 25 -3.93 23.57 17.21
C ARG A 25 -3.67 22.26 17.93
N VAL A 26 -3.96 21.15 17.26
CA VAL A 26 -3.73 19.80 17.77
C VAL A 26 -2.72 19.13 16.86
N SER A 27 -1.64 18.60 17.44
CA SER A 27 -0.67 17.76 16.75
C SER A 27 -0.55 16.41 17.46
N LEU A 28 -0.56 15.33 16.70
CA LEU A 28 -0.37 13.97 17.21
C LEU A 28 0.61 13.19 16.33
N GLU A 29 1.56 12.52 16.96
CA GLU A 29 2.46 11.55 16.35
C GLU A 29 2.31 10.22 17.09
N ASN A 30 1.94 9.16 16.37
CA ASN A 30 1.85 7.81 16.93
C ASN A 30 2.49 6.78 15.99
N LEU A 31 3.27 5.87 16.56
CA LEU A 31 3.93 4.82 15.82
C LEU A 31 2.98 3.63 15.60
N ASN A 32 2.37 3.10 16.66
CA ASN A 32 1.52 1.92 16.60
C ASN A 32 0.19 2.16 17.33
N GLY A 33 -0.91 1.90 16.63
CA GLY A 33 -2.26 1.87 17.16
C GLY A 33 -3.21 2.87 16.48
N PRO A 34 -4.51 2.56 16.48
CA PRO A 34 -5.52 3.40 15.85
C PRO A 34 -5.71 4.71 16.61
N VAL A 35 -6.06 5.75 15.87
CA VAL A 35 -6.38 7.08 16.43
C VAL A 35 -7.77 7.47 15.99
N ARG A 36 -8.62 7.71 16.98
CA ARG A 36 -9.96 8.25 16.79
C ARG A 36 -10.04 9.66 17.34
N ILE A 37 -10.46 10.60 16.50
CA ILE A 37 -10.66 12.01 16.85
C ILE A 37 -12.14 12.36 16.67
N THR A 38 -12.76 12.83 17.74
CA THR A 38 -14.15 13.30 17.75
C THR A 38 -14.22 14.72 18.29
N VAL A 39 -15.36 15.38 18.11
CA VAL A 39 -15.52 16.78 18.51
C VAL A 39 -16.43 16.97 19.72
N SER A 40 -16.22 18.06 20.45
CA SER A 40 -17.12 18.54 21.51
C SER A 40 -17.29 20.07 21.46
N ASP A 41 -18.29 20.55 22.21
CA ASP A 41 -18.59 21.99 22.35
C ASP A 41 -17.76 22.67 23.46
N ARG A 42 -16.83 21.95 24.09
CA ARG A 42 -16.00 22.47 25.18
C ARG A 42 -14.65 22.94 24.65
N ASN A 43 -14.09 23.97 25.29
CA ASN A 43 -12.75 24.50 25.01
C ASN A 43 -11.68 23.71 25.78
N GLU A 44 -11.66 22.40 25.55
CA GLU A 44 -10.73 21.46 26.15
C GLU A 44 -10.44 20.32 25.16
N VAL A 45 -9.27 19.69 25.31
CA VAL A 45 -8.94 18.44 24.63
C VAL A 45 -8.88 17.33 25.65
N GLN A 46 -9.65 16.27 25.43
CA GLN A 46 -9.59 15.05 26.22
C GLN A 46 -8.73 14.04 25.48
N VAL A 47 -7.60 13.66 26.07
CA VAL A 47 -6.67 12.66 25.55
C VAL A 47 -6.89 11.39 26.34
N ASN A 48 -7.61 10.44 25.74
CA ASN A 48 -7.72 9.09 26.25
C ASN A 48 -6.84 8.17 25.42
N ALA A 49 -6.02 7.37 26.07
CA ALA A 49 -5.21 6.37 25.41
C ALA A 49 -5.27 5.03 26.16
N ILE A 50 -5.29 3.94 25.41
CA ILE A 50 -5.17 2.59 25.94
C ILE A 50 -3.89 2.00 25.38
N LYS A 51 -2.93 1.73 26.27
CA LYS A 51 -1.69 1.03 25.93
C LYS A 51 -1.92 -0.47 26.13
N ARG A 52 -1.51 -1.28 25.17
CA ARG A 52 -1.56 -2.76 25.23
C ARG A 52 -0.22 -3.35 24.86
N ALA A 53 0.16 -4.42 25.54
CA ALA A 53 1.31 -5.23 25.15
C ALA A 53 1.19 -6.65 25.68
N SER A 54 2.02 -7.56 25.16
CA SER A 54 2.11 -8.94 25.66
C SER A 54 2.83 -9.08 27.01
N LYS A 55 3.61 -8.04 27.42
CA LYS A 55 4.41 -7.98 28.66
C LYS A 55 4.41 -6.57 29.25
N GLN A 56 4.51 -6.47 30.58
CA GLN A 56 4.57 -5.17 31.29
C GLN A 56 5.78 -4.32 30.88
N GLU A 57 6.91 -4.94 30.57
CA GLU A 57 8.12 -4.24 30.13
C GLU A 57 7.87 -3.51 28.80
N ARG A 58 7.34 -4.21 27.79
CA ARG A 58 6.93 -3.62 26.50
C ARG A 58 5.88 -2.52 26.68
N LEU A 59 4.92 -2.69 27.59
CA LEU A 59 3.94 -1.64 27.89
C LEU A 59 4.58 -0.37 28.49
N ASN A 60 5.62 -0.52 29.30
CA ASN A 60 6.33 0.63 29.90
C ASN A 60 7.25 1.36 28.90
N GLU A 61 7.57 0.73 27.76
CA GLU A 61 8.37 1.32 26.70
C GLU A 61 7.61 2.42 25.96
N ALA A 62 6.32 2.23 25.66
CA ALA A 62 5.49 3.29 25.07
C ALA A 62 5.23 4.42 26.08
N LYS A 63 5.86 5.58 25.86
CA LYS A 63 5.70 6.78 26.68
C LYS A 63 4.88 7.81 25.95
N ILE A 64 3.78 8.24 26.57
CA ILE A 64 2.93 9.29 26.03
C ILE A 64 3.41 10.63 26.58
N GLU A 65 4.01 11.45 25.73
CA GLU A 65 4.39 12.82 26.04
C GLU A 65 3.33 13.81 25.55
N VAL A 66 2.85 14.66 26.45
CA VAL A 66 1.87 15.70 26.10
C VAL A 66 2.40 17.07 26.51
N SER A 67 2.54 17.95 25.53
CA SER A 67 2.88 19.37 25.71
C SER A 67 1.67 20.21 25.35
N ALA A 68 1.02 20.81 26.36
CA ALA A 68 -0.19 21.60 26.18
C ALA A 68 0.01 23.06 26.60
N THR A 69 -0.54 23.97 25.80
CA THR A 69 -0.71 25.40 26.07
C THR A 69 -2.17 25.77 25.83
N SER A 70 -2.56 27.03 26.09
CA SER A 70 -3.93 27.48 25.79
C SER A 70 -4.30 27.40 24.30
N ASP A 71 -3.31 27.47 23.41
CA ASP A 71 -3.54 27.65 21.97
C ASP A 71 -3.08 26.45 21.13
N SER A 72 -2.31 25.53 21.72
CA SER A 72 -1.85 24.32 21.06
C SER A 72 -1.58 23.17 22.02
N ILE A 73 -1.84 21.95 21.55
CA ILE A 73 -1.46 20.70 22.20
C ILE A 73 -0.68 19.83 21.22
N ARG A 74 0.44 19.26 21.68
CA ARG A 74 1.23 18.25 20.97
C ARG A 74 1.25 16.98 21.79
N ILE A 75 0.86 15.87 21.17
CA ILE A 75 0.83 14.53 21.73
C ILE A 75 1.83 13.69 20.94
N ARG A 76 2.76 13.04 21.60
CA ARG A 76 3.76 12.18 20.97
C ARG A 76 3.89 10.88 21.75
N THR A 77 3.79 9.75 21.07
CA THR A 77 4.18 8.46 21.64
C THR A 77 5.65 8.22 21.33
N GLU A 78 6.48 8.15 22.35
CA GLU A 78 7.89 7.77 22.22
C GLU A 78 8.07 6.30 22.60
N TYR A 79 8.88 5.60 21.81
CA TYR A 79 9.34 4.24 22.09
C TYR A 79 10.87 4.32 22.28
N PRO A 80 11.46 3.76 23.35
CA PRO A 80 12.89 3.76 23.55
C PRO A 80 13.62 2.95 22.47
N ASP A 81 14.85 3.37 22.17
CA ASP A 81 15.81 2.74 21.25
C ASP A 81 16.23 1.30 21.68
N ARG A 82 15.29 0.35 21.79
CA ARG A 82 15.57 -1.07 22.01
C ARG A 82 14.92 -1.91 20.94
N ASP A 83 15.71 -2.84 20.39
CA ASP A 83 15.33 -3.86 19.41
C ASP A 83 13.80 -4.00 19.28
N LEU A 84 13.25 -3.33 18.27
CA LEU A 84 11.87 -3.52 17.81
C LEU A 84 11.78 -4.86 17.05
N THR A 85 12.83 -5.68 17.16
CA THR A 85 12.98 -6.96 16.50
C THR A 85 11.93 -7.96 16.93
N PHE A 86 11.15 -8.42 15.95
CA PHE A 86 10.19 -9.51 16.10
C PHE A 86 10.94 -10.84 16.05
N THR A 87 12.03 -10.93 16.82
CA THR A 87 12.91 -12.09 16.85
C THR A 87 12.57 -13.05 17.97
N ASN A 88 12.80 -14.32 17.66
CA ASN A 88 12.38 -15.49 18.40
C ASN A 88 13.58 -16.01 19.20
N GLU A 89 13.67 -15.67 20.47
CA GLU A 89 14.50 -16.41 21.42
C GLU A 89 13.64 -16.93 22.57
N ASP A 90 13.46 -18.25 22.54
CA ASP A 90 12.74 -19.09 23.50
C ASP A 90 11.20 -18.99 23.52
N ARG A 91 10.60 -20.03 22.92
CA ARG A 91 9.25 -20.56 23.23
C ARG A 91 8.06 -19.68 22.83
N GLY A 92 7.92 -19.42 21.52
CA GLY A 92 6.60 -19.32 20.89
C GLY A 92 5.68 -18.21 21.38
N ARG A 93 6.21 -17.04 21.77
CA ARG A 93 5.44 -15.83 22.05
C ARG A 93 6.03 -14.64 21.29
N TYR A 94 5.17 -13.89 20.60
CA TYR A 94 5.49 -12.66 19.88
C TYR A 94 5.83 -11.54 20.89
N ASP A 95 6.96 -10.85 20.69
CA ASP A 95 7.47 -9.78 21.55
C ASP A 95 7.29 -8.40 20.90
N ASN A 96 6.10 -8.16 20.37
CA ASN A 96 5.76 -6.94 19.63
C ASN A 96 5.83 -5.70 20.54
N PRO A 97 6.16 -4.51 19.98
CA PRO A 97 6.07 -3.25 20.69
C PRO A 97 4.64 -2.98 21.18
N ALA A 98 4.51 -2.07 22.15
CA ALA A 98 3.21 -1.74 22.70
C ALA A 98 2.33 -0.98 21.69
N VAL A 99 1.08 -1.42 21.56
CA VAL A 99 0.05 -0.72 20.78
C VAL A 99 -0.54 0.39 21.65
N VAL A 100 -0.70 1.60 21.09
CA VAL A 100 -1.32 2.73 21.77
C VAL A 100 -2.54 3.20 20.97
N GLU A 101 -3.72 2.82 21.46
CA GLU A 101 -5.00 3.27 20.90
C GLU A 101 -5.35 4.65 21.46
N TYR A 102 -5.56 5.65 20.60
CA TYR A 102 -5.99 6.98 21.02
C TYR A 102 -7.47 7.22 20.74
N SER A 103 -8.17 7.78 21.73
CA SER A 103 -9.51 8.35 21.62
C SER A 103 -9.49 9.79 22.12
N ILE A 104 -9.39 10.72 21.17
CA ILE A 104 -9.20 12.14 21.43
C ILE A 104 -10.50 12.89 21.14
N VAL A 105 -10.89 13.76 22.07
CA VAL A 105 -12.01 14.68 21.89
C VAL A 105 -11.46 16.10 21.81
N VAL A 106 -11.73 16.81 20.72
CA VAL A 106 -11.25 18.18 20.47
C VAL A 106 -12.41 19.18 20.37
N PRO A 107 -12.19 20.49 20.52
CA PRO A 107 -13.20 21.49 20.19
C PRO A 107 -13.61 21.41 18.70
N ARG A 108 -14.88 21.64 18.35
CA ARG A 108 -15.36 21.55 16.94
C ARG A 108 -14.51 22.32 15.92
N LYS A 109 -14.06 23.52 16.30
CA LYS A 109 -13.29 24.43 15.42
C LYS A 109 -11.78 24.26 15.53
N ALA A 110 -11.31 23.27 16.30
CA ALA A 110 -9.90 23.00 16.47
C ALA A 110 -9.26 22.63 15.14
N ARG A 111 -7.99 23.01 14.97
CA ARG A 111 -7.22 22.73 13.76
C ARG A 111 -6.30 21.56 14.03
N LEU A 112 -6.48 20.47 13.29
CA LEU A 112 -5.57 19.33 13.33
C LEU A 112 -4.39 19.66 12.42
N GLU A 113 -3.32 20.23 12.99
CA GLU A 113 -2.16 20.75 12.25
C GLU A 113 -1.30 19.62 11.68
N SER A 114 -1.18 18.52 12.42
CA SER A 114 -0.53 17.29 11.97
C SER A 114 -1.04 16.13 12.80
N VAL A 115 -1.62 15.12 12.15
CA VAL A 115 -1.93 13.83 12.77
C VAL A 115 -1.20 12.78 11.95
N ASP A 116 0.00 12.42 12.39
CA ASP A 116 0.93 11.60 11.64
C ASP A 116 1.02 10.21 12.30
N LEU A 117 0.55 9.20 11.57
CA LEU A 117 0.55 7.81 12.00
C LEU A 117 1.51 7.00 11.12
N ILE A 118 2.16 6.03 11.73
CA ILE A 118 2.98 5.06 10.97
C ILE A 118 2.17 3.77 10.78
N ASN A 119 1.81 3.07 11.85
CA ASN A 119 0.99 1.85 11.84
C ASN A 119 -0.31 2.10 12.59
N GLY A 120 -1.36 2.50 11.88
CA GLY A 120 -2.63 2.81 12.52
C GLY A 120 -3.65 3.42 11.59
N SER A 121 -4.91 3.07 11.84
CA SER A 121 -6.04 3.75 11.20
C SER A 121 -6.31 5.10 11.85
N LEU A 122 -6.69 6.08 11.04
CA LEU A 122 -7.10 7.40 11.48
C LEU A 122 -8.60 7.58 11.20
N ASP A 123 -9.42 7.73 12.24
CA ASP A 123 -10.84 8.05 12.16
C ASP A 123 -11.07 9.47 12.72
N ILE A 124 -11.56 10.39 11.89
CA ILE A 124 -11.86 11.77 12.27
C ILE A 124 -13.34 12.03 12.03
N ASP A 125 -14.08 12.46 13.05
CA ASP A 125 -15.50 12.75 12.94
C ASP A 125 -15.88 14.16 13.42
N GLY A 126 -16.49 14.93 12.52
CA GLY A 126 -17.20 16.18 12.82
C GLY A 126 -16.34 17.43 13.00
N VAL A 127 -15.07 17.41 12.57
CA VAL A 127 -14.16 18.56 12.69
C VAL A 127 -14.52 19.66 11.69
N GLU A 128 -14.80 20.86 12.21
CA GLU A 128 -15.12 22.06 11.42
C GLU A 128 -13.86 22.87 11.05
N GLY A 129 -12.79 22.72 11.83
CA GLY A 129 -11.49 23.33 11.56
C GLY A 129 -10.72 22.65 10.43
N ASP A 130 -9.51 23.15 10.17
CA ASP A 130 -8.65 22.58 9.13
C ASP A 130 -8.02 21.27 9.63
N VAL A 131 -7.91 20.29 8.73
CA VAL A 131 -7.44 18.95 9.02
C VAL A 131 -6.26 18.60 8.12
N LYS A 132 -5.12 18.32 8.74
CA LYS A 132 -3.98 17.68 8.11
C LYS A 132 -3.66 16.38 8.83
N GLY A 133 -3.81 15.27 8.12
CA GLY A 133 -3.58 13.93 8.63
C GLY A 133 -2.83 13.10 7.61
N SER A 134 -1.91 12.27 8.07
CA SER A 134 -1.18 11.32 7.23
C SER A 134 -1.04 9.98 7.95
N SER A 135 -1.20 8.89 7.23
CA SER A 135 -0.86 7.55 7.71
C SER A 135 0.09 6.88 6.73
N VAL A 136 1.10 6.18 7.21
CA VAL A 136 1.96 5.38 6.32
C VAL A 136 1.25 4.07 6.01
N ASN A 137 0.88 3.31 7.03
CA ASN A 137 0.20 2.02 6.95
C ASN A 137 -1.11 2.09 7.73
N GLY A 138 -2.21 2.30 7.01
CA GLY A 138 -3.52 2.38 7.63
C GLY A 138 -4.57 3.11 6.81
N ARG A 139 -5.81 2.77 7.12
CA ARG A 139 -6.98 3.45 6.56
C ARG A 139 -7.11 4.85 7.17
N VAL A 140 -7.38 5.85 6.33
CA VAL A 140 -7.72 7.21 6.77
C VAL A 140 -9.17 7.48 6.43
N VAL A 141 -9.99 7.67 7.45
CA VAL A 141 -11.42 7.96 7.32
C VAL A 141 -11.70 9.30 7.99
N ALA A 142 -12.36 10.19 7.27
CA ALA A 142 -12.80 11.46 7.82
C ALA A 142 -14.25 11.75 7.44
N HIS A 143 -15.10 11.97 8.44
CA HIS A 143 -16.53 12.22 8.27
C HIS A 143 -16.92 13.61 8.76
N GLY A 144 -17.91 14.21 8.09
CA GLY A 144 -18.50 15.48 8.50
C GLY A 144 -17.56 16.69 8.43
N LEU A 145 -16.54 16.66 7.56
CA LEU A 145 -15.57 17.75 7.43
C LEU A 145 -16.22 19.03 6.88
N MET A 146 -15.80 20.19 7.39
CA MET A 146 -16.23 21.51 6.90
C MET A 146 -15.07 22.47 6.56
N GLY A 147 -13.86 22.19 7.05
CA GLY A 147 -12.64 23.00 6.83
C GLY A 147 -11.78 22.56 5.64
N GLU A 148 -10.54 23.06 5.58
CA GLU A 148 -9.52 22.52 4.67
C GLU A 148 -9.18 21.09 5.07
N ALA A 149 -8.92 20.22 4.09
CA ALA A 149 -8.49 18.86 4.34
C ALA A 149 -7.28 18.51 3.46
N LYS A 150 -6.18 18.16 4.12
CA LYS A 150 -5.00 17.55 3.52
C LYS A 150 -4.78 16.18 4.16
N LEU A 151 -5.35 15.15 3.52
CA LEU A 151 -5.27 13.78 4.00
C LEU A 151 -4.42 12.96 3.03
N ASN A 152 -3.45 12.23 3.56
CA ASN A 152 -2.63 11.33 2.75
C ASN A 152 -2.54 9.95 3.42
N THR A 153 -2.46 8.93 2.59
CA THR A 153 -2.00 7.61 3.05
C THR A 153 -0.97 7.07 2.07
N VAL A 154 0.01 6.31 2.54
CA VAL A 154 0.89 5.59 1.60
C VAL A 154 0.24 4.26 1.25
N ASN A 155 -0.19 3.52 2.26
CA ASN A 155 -0.73 2.17 2.14
C ASN A 155 -2.03 2.05 2.92
N GLY A 156 -3.14 2.20 2.21
CA GLY A 156 -4.46 2.15 2.82
C GLY A 156 -5.51 2.86 2.00
N ASN A 157 -6.76 2.59 2.33
CA ASN A 157 -7.89 3.29 1.74
C ASN A 157 -8.09 4.64 2.42
N LEU A 158 -8.36 5.67 1.62
CA LEU A 158 -8.68 7.01 2.10
C LEU A 158 -10.13 7.32 1.76
N GLU A 159 -10.95 7.58 2.77
CA GLU A 159 -12.33 8.02 2.60
C GLU A 159 -12.57 9.36 3.32
N ALA A 160 -13.03 10.37 2.59
CA ALA A 160 -13.35 11.67 3.16
C ALA A 160 -14.75 12.14 2.76
N THR A 161 -15.59 12.45 3.74
CA THR A 161 -16.95 12.96 3.57
C THR A 161 -17.05 14.39 4.07
N PHE A 162 -17.50 15.29 3.20
CA PHE A 162 -17.67 16.71 3.51
C PHE A 162 -19.15 17.04 3.74
N ALA A 163 -19.47 17.61 4.90
CA ALA A 163 -20.81 18.12 5.18
C ALA A 163 -21.07 19.46 4.45
N GLN A 164 -20.00 20.25 4.27
CA GLN A 164 -20.04 21.51 3.53
C GLN A 164 -18.68 21.74 2.87
N LEU A 165 -18.68 22.33 1.68
CA LEU A 165 -17.48 22.87 1.05
C LEU A 165 -17.44 24.38 1.29
N ALA A 166 -16.46 24.86 2.04
CA ALA A 166 -16.26 26.29 2.22
C ALA A 166 -15.68 26.93 0.94
N GLU A 167 -16.22 28.10 0.54
CA GLU A 167 -15.91 28.76 -0.76
C GLU A 167 -14.43 29.15 -0.97
N ALA A 168 -13.57 29.09 0.06
CA ALA A 168 -12.20 29.61 0.02
C ALA A 168 -11.08 28.59 0.29
N ARG A 169 -11.35 27.28 0.43
CA ARG A 169 -10.36 26.31 0.94
C ARG A 169 -10.05 25.19 -0.05
N ALA A 170 -8.78 24.81 -0.16
CA ALA A 170 -8.35 23.71 -1.03
C ALA A 170 -8.56 22.36 -0.33
N LEU A 171 -8.88 21.32 -1.10
CA LEU A 171 -8.93 19.95 -0.63
C LEU A 171 -7.85 19.16 -1.36
N SER A 172 -7.02 18.43 -0.63
CA SER A 172 -5.97 17.59 -1.20
C SER A 172 -6.02 16.22 -0.55
N LEU A 173 -6.46 15.22 -1.30
CA LEU A 173 -6.49 13.82 -0.86
C LEU A 173 -5.53 13.01 -1.72
N GLY A 174 -4.65 12.25 -1.07
CA GLY A 174 -3.61 11.48 -1.74
C GLY A 174 -3.52 10.06 -1.22
N SER A 175 -3.35 9.09 -2.13
CA SER A 175 -2.83 7.77 -1.77
C SER A 175 -1.67 7.39 -2.69
N VAL A 176 -0.80 6.48 -2.24
CA VAL A 176 0.15 5.82 -3.14
C VAL A 176 -0.41 4.46 -3.54
N ASN A 177 -0.79 3.62 -2.57
CA ASN A 177 -1.38 2.31 -2.78
C ASN A 177 -2.68 2.18 -1.98
N GLY A 178 -3.79 2.18 -2.70
CA GLY A 178 -5.13 2.08 -2.11
C GLY A 178 -6.15 2.89 -2.90
N THR A 179 -7.39 2.88 -2.41
CA THR A 179 -8.47 3.64 -3.05
C THR A 179 -8.64 5.01 -2.40
N VAL A 180 -8.94 6.03 -3.21
CA VAL A 180 -9.31 7.37 -2.72
C VAL A 180 -10.79 7.60 -3.01
N VAL A 181 -11.59 7.70 -1.95
CA VAL A 181 -13.02 7.99 -2.03
C VAL A 181 -13.27 9.36 -1.41
N VAL A 182 -13.92 10.23 -2.18
CA VAL A 182 -14.40 11.51 -1.66
C VAL A 182 -15.91 11.61 -1.85
N VAL A 183 -16.62 12.01 -0.80
CA VAL A 183 -18.06 12.29 -0.82
C VAL A 183 -18.26 13.78 -0.59
N ILE A 184 -18.83 14.47 -1.57
CA ILE A 184 -19.13 15.91 -1.48
C ILE A 184 -20.64 16.17 -1.67
N PRO A 185 -21.19 17.30 -1.16
CA PRO A 185 -22.60 17.66 -1.35
C PRO A 185 -23.03 17.65 -2.83
N SER A 186 -24.28 17.28 -3.11
CA SER A 186 -24.77 17.20 -4.50
C SER A 186 -24.77 18.56 -5.19
N ASP A 187 -24.96 19.65 -4.43
CA ASP A 187 -24.98 21.05 -4.88
C ASP A 187 -23.61 21.75 -4.77
N ALA A 188 -22.53 20.98 -4.64
CA ALA A 188 -21.17 21.49 -4.52
C ALA A 188 -20.76 22.40 -5.70
N ASN A 189 -20.20 23.56 -5.39
CA ASN A 189 -19.45 24.39 -6.34
C ASN A 189 -17.95 24.11 -6.14
N ALA A 190 -17.25 23.61 -7.14
CA ALA A 190 -15.83 23.24 -7.00
C ALA A 190 -15.12 23.13 -8.34
N VAL A 191 -13.80 23.19 -8.33
CA VAL A 191 -12.95 22.78 -9.45
C VAL A 191 -12.24 21.48 -9.06
N VAL A 192 -12.54 20.39 -9.76
CA VAL A 192 -12.04 19.05 -9.46
C VAL A 192 -10.92 18.69 -10.42
N LYS A 193 -9.78 18.29 -9.86
CA LYS A 193 -8.65 17.70 -10.56
C LYS A 193 -8.33 16.36 -9.91
N ALA A 194 -8.44 15.27 -10.67
CA ALA A 194 -8.09 13.94 -10.22
C ALA A 194 -7.09 13.30 -11.19
N GLU A 195 -6.05 12.67 -10.65
CA GLU A 195 -5.00 12.00 -11.42
C GLU A 195 -4.67 10.66 -10.75
N THR A 196 -4.68 9.57 -11.50
CA THR A 196 -4.14 8.27 -11.05
C THR A 196 -3.26 7.67 -12.13
N ILE A 197 -2.19 6.98 -11.76
CA ILE A 197 -1.29 6.32 -12.71
C ILE A 197 -1.85 4.96 -13.14
N SER A 198 -2.34 4.18 -12.17
CA SER A 198 -2.96 2.86 -12.37
C SER A 198 -4.28 2.78 -11.60
N GLY A 199 -5.38 2.47 -12.30
CA GLY A 199 -6.73 2.34 -11.71
C GLY A 199 -7.75 3.31 -12.33
N ALA A 200 -9.04 3.04 -12.16
CA ALA A 200 -10.09 3.84 -12.78
C ALA A 200 -10.42 5.11 -11.96
N ILE A 201 -10.81 6.19 -12.65
CA ILE A 201 -11.48 7.33 -12.04
C ILE A 201 -12.98 7.20 -12.30
N VAL A 202 -13.78 7.19 -11.24
CA VAL A 202 -15.26 7.15 -11.31
C VAL A 202 -15.83 8.39 -10.64
N ASN A 203 -16.83 9.01 -11.25
CA ASN A 203 -17.48 10.18 -10.65
C ASN A 203 -19.00 10.20 -10.88
N ASP A 204 -19.74 10.58 -9.85
CA ASP A 204 -21.21 10.67 -9.87
C ASP A 204 -21.75 11.97 -10.50
N PHE A 205 -20.87 12.92 -10.82
CA PHE A 205 -21.21 14.25 -11.32
C PHE A 205 -21.24 14.35 -12.86
N GLY A 206 -20.82 13.30 -13.57
CA GLY A 206 -20.82 13.26 -15.04
C GLY A 206 -19.65 13.99 -15.70
N LEU A 207 -18.57 14.25 -14.96
CA LEU A 207 -17.32 14.73 -15.53
C LEU A 207 -16.68 13.66 -16.42
N SER A 208 -16.08 14.08 -17.53
CA SER A 208 -15.38 13.18 -18.43
C SER A 208 -14.01 12.83 -17.86
N VAL A 209 -13.69 11.54 -17.93
CA VAL A 209 -12.37 10.99 -17.63
C VAL A 209 -11.62 10.83 -18.94
N GLU A 210 -10.38 11.29 -18.97
CA GLU A 210 -9.45 11.05 -20.06
C GLU A 210 -8.57 9.87 -19.69
N ASP A 211 -8.69 8.80 -20.47
CA ASP A 211 -7.83 7.63 -20.37
C ASP A 211 -6.59 7.87 -21.24
N GLY A 212 -5.40 7.78 -20.64
CA GLY A 212 -4.16 7.80 -21.39
C GLY A 212 -4.04 6.54 -22.25
N ASP A 213 -3.47 6.68 -23.47
CA ASP A 213 -3.34 5.59 -24.45
C ASP A 213 -2.56 4.35 -23.91
N TYR A 214 -1.81 4.51 -22.82
CA TYR A 214 -0.96 3.44 -22.25
C TYR A 214 -0.91 3.42 -20.72
N VAL A 215 -0.89 4.58 -20.04
CA VAL A 215 -0.81 4.70 -18.58
C VAL A 215 -1.45 6.02 -18.15
N GLY A 216 -2.13 6.02 -17.01
CA GLY A 216 -2.64 7.22 -16.37
C GLY A 216 -4.05 7.60 -16.78
N HIS A 217 -4.88 7.91 -15.79
CA HIS A 217 -6.21 8.46 -15.97
C HIS A 217 -6.26 9.84 -15.33
N SER A 218 -6.90 10.78 -16.02
CA SER A 218 -7.03 12.13 -15.51
C SER A 218 -8.45 12.66 -15.69
N LEU A 219 -8.85 13.51 -14.77
CA LEU A 219 -10.12 14.21 -14.81
C LEU A 219 -9.86 15.65 -14.40
N TYR A 220 -10.34 16.58 -15.22
CA TYR A 220 -10.31 17.99 -14.87
C TYR A 220 -11.61 18.68 -15.30
N GLY A 221 -12.33 19.23 -14.33
CA GLY A 221 -13.60 19.88 -14.58
C GLY A 221 -14.10 20.73 -13.43
N GLN A 222 -15.22 21.38 -13.68
CA GLN A 222 -15.86 22.33 -12.79
C GLN A 222 -17.28 21.86 -12.46
N LEU A 223 -17.65 21.98 -11.19
CA LEU A 223 -18.99 21.76 -10.67
C LEU A 223 -19.63 23.11 -10.32
N GLY A 224 -20.88 23.30 -10.73
CA GLY A 224 -21.68 24.49 -10.48
C GLY A 224 -21.01 25.78 -11.01
N SER A 225 -21.01 26.82 -10.19
CA SER A 225 -20.39 28.12 -10.50
C SER A 225 -18.84 28.12 -10.43
N GLY A 226 -18.23 27.01 -10.03
CA GLY A 226 -16.80 26.95 -9.67
C GLY A 226 -16.55 27.45 -8.24
N GLY A 227 -15.36 27.17 -7.69
CA GLY A 227 -15.08 27.47 -6.29
C GLY A 227 -13.82 26.76 -5.77
N PRO A 228 -13.84 26.15 -4.56
CA PRO A 228 -12.70 25.47 -3.96
C PRO A 228 -12.08 24.42 -4.89
N ARG A 229 -10.75 24.28 -4.83
CA ARG A 229 -10.00 23.33 -5.65
C ARG A 229 -9.92 21.99 -4.92
N ILE A 230 -10.44 20.95 -5.54
CA ILE A 230 -10.34 19.57 -5.07
C ILE A 230 -9.26 18.88 -5.89
N LYS A 231 -8.16 18.53 -5.26
CA LYS A 231 -7.05 17.77 -5.84
C LYS A 231 -7.08 16.35 -5.27
N LEU A 232 -7.23 15.37 -6.15
CA LEU A 232 -7.16 13.96 -5.83
C LEU A 232 -5.98 13.36 -6.58
N ALA A 233 -5.09 12.68 -5.87
CA ALA A 233 -3.94 12.03 -6.48
C ALA A 233 -3.86 10.58 -6.01
N ASN A 234 -3.60 9.67 -6.93
CA ASN A 234 -3.27 8.30 -6.61
C ASN A 234 -2.14 7.79 -7.51
N VAL A 235 -1.43 6.76 -7.08
CA VAL A 235 -0.46 6.06 -7.93
C VAL A 235 -1.00 4.70 -8.33
N SER A 236 -1.37 3.86 -7.37
CA SER A 236 -1.90 2.53 -7.57
C SER A 236 -3.25 2.37 -6.86
N GLY A 237 -4.33 2.41 -7.64
CA GLY A 237 -5.71 2.23 -7.19
C GLY A 237 -6.70 3.23 -7.80
N GLY A 238 -7.99 2.99 -7.57
CA GLY A 238 -9.06 3.82 -8.12
C GLY A 238 -9.32 5.10 -7.33
N ILE A 239 -9.81 6.13 -8.01
CA ILE A 239 -10.35 7.35 -7.41
C ILE A 239 -11.86 7.37 -7.64
N THR A 240 -12.65 7.49 -6.58
CA THR A 240 -14.11 7.59 -6.65
C THR A 240 -14.59 8.91 -6.08
N ILE A 241 -15.27 9.70 -6.89
CA ILE A 241 -15.90 10.98 -6.50
C ILE A 241 -17.41 10.75 -6.41
N LYS A 242 -17.93 10.63 -5.19
CA LYS A 242 -19.34 10.39 -4.92
C LYS A 242 -20.07 11.68 -4.57
N ARG A 243 -21.35 11.73 -4.90
CA ARG A 243 -22.26 12.75 -4.35
C ARG A 243 -22.87 12.27 -3.03
N ALA A 244 -23.12 13.20 -2.12
CA ALA A 244 -23.87 12.91 -0.91
C ALA A 244 -25.34 12.56 -1.24
N GLN A 245 -25.95 11.65 -0.47
CA GLN A 245 -27.38 11.35 -0.59
C GLN A 245 -28.21 12.38 0.19
N ASP A 246 -28.09 13.66 -0.17
CA ASP A 246 -28.60 14.82 0.58
C ASP A 246 -29.93 15.38 0.04
N GLY A 247 -30.47 14.81 -1.04
CA GLY A 247 -31.71 15.26 -1.68
C GLY A 247 -31.61 16.63 -2.35
N ARG A 248 -30.39 17.20 -2.47
CA ARG A 248 -30.14 18.49 -3.09
C ARG A 248 -30.01 18.34 -4.62
N PRO A 249 -30.24 19.41 -5.40
CA PRO A 249 -30.05 19.35 -6.85
C PRO A 249 -28.58 19.05 -7.19
N LEU A 250 -28.37 18.23 -8.22
CA LEU A 250 -27.03 17.91 -8.71
C LEU A 250 -26.41 19.13 -9.40
N SER A 251 -25.22 19.52 -8.97
CA SER A 251 -24.43 20.57 -9.60
C SER A 251 -24.15 20.27 -11.07
N ALA A 252 -24.32 21.28 -11.92
CA ALA A 252 -23.96 21.18 -13.32
C ALA A 252 -22.46 20.93 -13.47
N ALA A 253 -22.08 19.95 -14.28
CA ALA A 253 -20.69 19.61 -14.54
C ALA A 253 -20.24 20.19 -15.88
N THR A 254 -19.11 20.90 -15.86
CA THR A 254 -18.45 21.45 -17.05
C THR A 254 -17.04 20.89 -17.13
N ASN A 255 -16.72 20.16 -18.19
CA ASN A 255 -15.37 19.65 -18.40
C ASN A 255 -14.41 20.80 -18.75
N LEU A 256 -13.27 20.87 -18.07
CA LEU A 256 -12.26 21.92 -18.25
C LEU A 256 -10.99 21.42 -18.96
N LEU A 257 -10.90 20.14 -19.27
CA LEU A 257 -9.88 19.62 -20.20
C LEU A 257 -10.06 20.31 -21.56
N SER A 258 -9.06 21.07 -22.00
CA SER A 258 -9.15 21.92 -23.19
C SER A 258 -8.89 21.13 -24.47
N GLN A 259 -9.56 21.49 -25.57
CA GLN A 259 -9.13 21.08 -26.91
C GLN A 259 -7.71 21.56 -27.28
N LYS A 260 -7.06 22.44 -26.50
CA LYS A 260 -5.65 22.82 -26.71
C LYS A 260 -4.64 21.74 -26.30
N ASP A 261 -5.03 20.78 -25.48
CA ASP A 261 -4.19 19.59 -25.20
C ASP A 261 -4.30 18.54 -26.34
N LYS A 262 -5.24 18.73 -27.28
CA LYS A 262 -5.37 17.94 -28.52
C LYS A 262 -4.41 18.35 -29.64
N ASP A 263 -3.67 19.46 -29.51
CA ASP A 263 -2.93 20.10 -30.61
C ASP A 263 -1.41 19.83 -30.65
N LYS A 264 -0.87 18.90 -29.85
CA LYS A 264 0.46 18.32 -30.12
C LYS A 264 0.45 17.17 -31.13
N ASN A 265 -0.73 16.78 -31.63
CA ASN A 265 -0.87 15.85 -32.76
C ASN A 265 -1.82 16.42 -33.83
N LYS A 266 -1.61 17.71 -34.14
CA LYS A 266 -2.36 18.43 -35.16
C LYS A 266 -1.73 18.20 -36.51
N ASP A 267 -2.07 17.10 -37.16
CA ASP A 267 -2.03 17.07 -38.62
C ASP A 267 -3.32 16.50 -39.20
N LYS A 268 -3.96 17.37 -39.98
CA LYS A 268 -5.09 17.11 -40.91
C LYS A 268 -6.50 17.16 -40.32
N ASN A 269 -6.91 18.39 -40.02
CA ASN A 269 -8.33 18.74 -39.92
C ASN A 269 -8.92 18.96 -41.33
N LYS A 270 -9.94 18.21 -41.73
CA LYS A 270 -10.83 18.59 -42.83
C LYS A 270 -12.26 18.11 -42.53
N VAL A 271 -13.17 19.08 -42.45
CA VAL A 271 -14.59 18.87 -42.15
C VAL A 271 -15.30 18.36 -43.42
N TYR A 272 -16.03 17.24 -43.29
CA TYR A 272 -16.97 16.74 -44.31
C TYR A 272 -18.40 16.84 -43.77
N SER A 273 -19.36 17.11 -44.66
CA SER A 273 -20.76 17.33 -44.28
C SER A 273 -21.51 16.02 -44.08
N ALA A 274 -22.68 16.08 -43.46
CA ALA A 274 -23.46 14.89 -43.07
C ALA A 274 -23.90 13.98 -44.24
N GLY A 275 -23.84 14.44 -45.50
CA GLY A 275 -24.07 13.59 -46.68
C GLY A 275 -22.85 12.76 -47.11
N ASP A 276 -21.65 13.17 -46.72
CA ASP A 276 -20.39 12.50 -47.12
C ASP A 276 -20.08 11.29 -46.22
N ILE A 277 -20.63 11.25 -45.00
CA ILE A 277 -20.32 10.23 -43.98
C ILE A 277 -20.90 8.86 -44.34
N GLU A 278 -21.99 8.79 -45.13
CA GLU A 278 -22.57 7.50 -45.53
C GLU A 278 -21.82 6.84 -46.68
N SER A 279 -21.43 7.63 -47.70
CA SER A 279 -20.60 7.15 -48.82
C SER A 279 -19.20 6.70 -48.38
N ILE A 280 -18.63 7.33 -47.35
CA ILE A 280 -17.30 6.99 -46.81
C ILE A 280 -17.33 5.71 -45.96
N LYS A 281 -18.45 5.39 -45.29
CA LYS A 281 -18.59 4.15 -44.50
C LYS A 281 -18.66 2.90 -45.38
N GLU A 282 -19.32 2.99 -46.53
CA GLU A 282 -19.42 1.90 -47.50
C GLU A 282 -18.05 1.60 -48.14
N GLN A 283 -17.33 2.64 -48.57
CA GLN A 283 -15.99 2.52 -49.19
C GLN A 283 -14.90 2.10 -48.19
N ALA A 284 -15.01 2.51 -46.91
CA ALA A 284 -14.07 2.11 -45.86
C ALA A 284 -14.18 0.62 -45.49
N ARG A 285 -15.36 0.00 -45.63
CA ARG A 285 -15.53 -1.44 -45.38
C ARG A 285 -14.88 -2.30 -46.47
N GLU A 286 -15.02 -1.91 -47.74
CA GLU A 286 -14.35 -2.59 -48.86
C GLU A 286 -12.82 -2.41 -48.84
N LEU A 287 -12.33 -1.23 -48.44
CA LEU A 287 -10.90 -0.95 -48.35
C LEU A 287 -10.24 -1.67 -47.16
N ALA A 288 -10.94 -1.80 -46.02
CA ALA A 288 -10.45 -2.48 -44.82
C ALA A 288 -10.27 -4.00 -45.03
N GLU A 289 -11.13 -4.66 -45.81
CA GLU A 289 -10.94 -6.06 -46.17
C GLU A 289 -9.76 -6.28 -47.13
N LYS A 290 -9.48 -5.31 -48.00
CA LYS A 290 -8.39 -5.39 -48.98
C LYS A 290 -7.01 -5.15 -48.33
N VAL A 291 -6.92 -4.18 -47.41
CA VAL A 291 -5.68 -3.84 -46.68
C VAL A 291 -5.25 -4.94 -45.71
N ARG A 292 -6.19 -5.65 -45.09
CA ARG A 292 -5.92 -6.75 -44.15
C ARG A 292 -5.25 -7.97 -44.80
N ARG A 293 -5.36 -8.14 -46.12
CA ARG A 293 -4.78 -9.28 -46.84
C ARG A 293 -3.36 -9.03 -47.38
N GLU A 294 -2.91 -7.77 -47.50
CA GLU A 294 -1.65 -7.46 -48.19
C GLU A 294 -0.57 -6.76 -47.32
N VAL A 295 -0.92 -6.02 -46.26
CA VAL A 295 0.05 -5.07 -45.64
C VAL A 295 0.62 -5.50 -44.28
N GLU A 296 0.01 -6.46 -43.59
CA GLU A 296 0.44 -6.87 -42.24
C GLU A 296 1.86 -7.50 -42.14
N PRO A 297 2.39 -8.23 -43.15
CA PRO A 297 3.72 -8.83 -43.07
C PRO A 297 4.89 -7.83 -43.21
N GLU A 298 4.70 -6.73 -43.95
CA GLU A 298 5.76 -5.74 -44.20
C GLU A 298 5.85 -4.69 -43.09
N ALA A 299 4.72 -4.23 -42.55
CA ALA A 299 4.70 -3.32 -41.40
C ALA A 299 5.34 -3.93 -40.14
N ARG A 300 5.13 -5.24 -39.89
CA ARG A 300 5.80 -5.95 -38.78
C ARG A 300 7.32 -6.01 -38.95
N ARG A 301 7.83 -6.06 -40.18
CA ARG A 301 9.27 -6.11 -40.47
C ARG A 301 9.94 -4.74 -40.30
N GLU A 302 9.27 -3.65 -40.67
CA GLU A 302 9.78 -2.30 -40.44
C GLU A 302 9.75 -1.91 -38.97
N VAL A 303 8.68 -2.23 -38.24
CA VAL A 303 8.60 -2.01 -36.79
C VAL A 303 9.67 -2.82 -36.06
N GLN A 304 9.93 -4.07 -36.43
CA GLN A 304 11.03 -4.84 -35.84
C GLN A 304 12.42 -4.31 -36.21
N ARG A 305 12.60 -3.69 -37.39
CA ARG A 305 13.86 -3.04 -37.77
C ARG A 305 14.10 -1.78 -36.94
N ALA A 306 13.10 -0.92 -36.84
CA ALA A 306 13.17 0.30 -36.05
C ALA A 306 13.37 0.01 -34.55
N LEU A 307 12.71 -1.04 -34.02
CA LEU A 307 12.90 -1.47 -32.64
C LEU A 307 14.32 -2.02 -32.40
N ARG A 308 14.91 -2.73 -33.37
CA ARG A 308 16.29 -3.25 -33.28
C ARG A 308 17.34 -2.16 -33.41
N GLU A 309 17.10 -1.12 -34.22
CA GLU A 309 17.97 0.05 -34.32
C GLU A 309 17.90 0.89 -33.06
N SER A 310 16.69 1.17 -32.56
CA SER A 310 16.49 1.86 -31.28
C SER A 310 17.12 1.09 -30.11
N GLN A 311 16.95 -0.23 -30.04
CA GLN A 311 17.60 -1.06 -29.00
C GLN A 311 19.13 -1.07 -29.13
N ARG A 312 19.68 -0.97 -30.35
CA ARG A 312 21.13 -0.87 -30.56
C ARG A 312 21.68 0.48 -30.16
N GLU A 313 20.98 1.57 -30.45
CA GLU A 313 21.34 2.92 -30.01
C GLU A 313 21.24 3.05 -28.49
N ILE A 314 20.19 2.49 -27.88
CA ILE A 314 20.05 2.42 -26.42
C ILE A 314 21.18 1.57 -25.81
N GLN A 315 21.52 0.42 -26.38
CA GLN A 315 22.65 -0.38 -25.89
C GLN A 315 24.02 0.29 -26.11
N GLN A 316 24.20 1.06 -27.18
CA GLN A 316 25.44 1.80 -27.42
C GLN A 316 25.55 2.99 -26.47
N ALA A 317 24.47 3.75 -26.27
CA ALA A 317 24.39 4.80 -25.26
C ALA A 317 24.60 4.23 -23.85
N GLN A 318 24.01 3.08 -23.53
CA GLN A 318 24.25 2.40 -22.24
C GLN A 318 25.70 1.90 -22.11
N ARG A 319 26.35 1.46 -23.18
CA ARG A 319 27.76 1.04 -23.17
C ARG A 319 28.72 2.23 -23.11
N GLU A 320 28.38 3.36 -23.72
CA GLU A 320 29.13 4.62 -23.60
C GLU A 320 28.98 5.21 -22.21
N VAL A 321 27.76 5.27 -21.67
CA VAL A 321 27.51 5.61 -20.27
C VAL A 321 28.23 4.63 -19.35
N GLN A 322 28.20 3.32 -19.57
CA GLN A 322 28.96 2.36 -18.76
C GLN A 322 30.49 2.50 -18.92
N ARG A 323 31.00 2.92 -20.08
CA ARG A 323 32.42 3.16 -20.30
C ARG A 323 32.88 4.48 -19.69
N GLU A 324 32.09 5.54 -19.81
CA GLU A 324 32.33 6.82 -19.15
C GLU A 324 32.18 6.68 -17.64
N THR A 325 31.15 6.00 -17.15
CA THR A 325 30.99 5.66 -15.73
C THR A 325 32.13 4.77 -15.25
N ARG A 326 32.58 3.75 -16.01
CA ARG A 326 33.78 2.96 -15.64
C ARG A 326 35.06 3.79 -15.67
N ARG A 327 35.19 4.77 -16.58
CA ARG A 327 36.37 5.65 -16.69
C ARG A 327 36.37 6.70 -15.57
N GLN A 328 35.21 7.27 -15.25
CA GLN A 328 34.98 8.13 -14.08
C GLN A 328 35.19 7.36 -12.77
N ILE A 329 34.73 6.10 -12.67
CA ILE A 329 35.01 5.21 -11.52
C ILE A 329 36.51 4.89 -11.44
N ARG A 330 37.22 4.66 -12.56
CA ARG A 330 38.67 4.37 -12.54
C ARG A 330 39.52 5.61 -12.22
N GLU A 331 39.07 6.80 -12.64
CA GLU A 331 39.67 8.09 -12.31
C GLU A 331 39.33 8.52 -10.87
N GLN A 332 38.12 8.23 -10.36
CA GLN A 332 37.71 8.38 -8.95
C GLN A 332 38.42 7.39 -8.03
N MET A 333 38.60 6.13 -8.42
CA MET A 333 39.36 5.12 -7.65
C MET A 333 40.85 5.49 -7.51
N ARG A 334 41.39 6.33 -8.41
CA ARG A 334 42.80 6.75 -8.41
C ARG A 334 43.03 8.09 -7.69
N ASN A 335 42.02 8.94 -7.60
CA ASN A 335 42.03 10.18 -6.83
C ASN A 335 40.97 10.10 -5.72
N GLN A 336 41.41 9.74 -4.49
CA GLN A 336 40.64 9.89 -3.24
C GLN A 336 39.52 8.84 -3.07
N GLY A 337 39.46 8.04 -2.00
CA GLY A 337 39.71 8.45 -0.62
C GLY A 337 38.64 9.42 -0.15
N ARG A 338 37.45 8.89 0.20
CA ARG A 338 36.20 9.61 0.56
C ARG A 338 35.45 10.24 -0.62
N GLY A 339 34.20 9.80 -0.79
CA GLY A 339 33.21 10.45 -1.63
C GLY A 339 31.86 9.74 -1.56
N THR A 340 31.04 10.10 -0.57
CA THR A 340 29.60 9.79 -0.51
C THR A 340 28.87 10.62 -1.57
N ASN A 341 28.04 9.99 -2.39
CA ASN A 341 27.26 10.72 -3.39
C ASN A 341 25.94 11.16 -2.74
N ARG A 342 25.89 12.44 -2.32
CA ARG A 342 24.78 13.04 -1.57
C ARG A 342 23.83 13.74 -2.53
N VAL A 343 22.59 13.27 -2.59
CA VAL A 343 21.48 14.03 -3.17
C VAL A 343 20.68 14.61 -2.03
N HIS A 344 20.55 15.93 -2.00
CA HIS A 344 19.73 16.66 -1.04
C HIS A 344 18.34 16.86 -1.62
N THR A 345 17.35 16.28 -0.94
CA THR A 345 15.94 16.64 -1.08
C THR A 345 15.42 16.86 0.34
N GLU A 346 14.92 18.06 0.60
CA GLU A 346 14.30 18.59 1.84
C GLU A 346 14.13 17.61 3.02
N GLY A 347 14.93 17.78 4.08
CA GLY A 347 14.62 17.34 5.44
C GLY A 347 14.89 15.88 5.83
N ARG A 348 15.27 14.99 4.90
CA ARG A 348 15.66 13.60 5.21
C ARG A 348 17.04 13.29 4.64
N PHE A 349 17.89 12.65 5.44
CA PHE A 349 19.18 12.14 5.00
C PHE A 349 18.99 10.74 4.42
N THR A 350 19.63 10.50 3.28
CA THR A 350 19.61 9.18 2.64
C THR A 350 21.02 8.76 2.27
N ASP A 351 21.37 7.50 2.52
CA ASP A 351 22.58 6.86 2.01
C ASP A 351 22.19 5.62 1.21
N ARG A 352 22.87 5.38 0.09
CA ARG A 352 22.58 4.25 -0.79
C ARG A 352 23.81 3.38 -0.93
N GLU A 353 23.61 2.10 -0.67
CA GLU A 353 24.62 1.06 -0.82
C GLU A 353 24.06 -0.05 -1.72
N SER A 354 24.87 -0.58 -2.62
CA SER A 354 24.48 -1.70 -3.47
C SER A 354 25.61 -2.71 -3.54
N LYS A 355 25.26 -3.99 -3.57
CA LYS A 355 26.21 -5.09 -3.70
C LYS A 355 25.58 -6.26 -4.44
N SER A 356 26.42 -7.03 -5.13
CA SER A 356 25.98 -8.24 -5.81
C SER A 356 26.85 -9.45 -5.44
N PHE A 357 26.22 -10.62 -5.52
CA PHE A 357 26.76 -11.91 -5.12
C PHE A 357 26.46 -12.91 -6.25
N PRO A 358 27.49 -13.39 -6.97
CA PRO A 358 27.29 -14.48 -7.91
C PRO A 358 26.91 -15.75 -7.14
N VAL A 359 25.96 -16.52 -7.67
CA VAL A 359 25.48 -17.77 -7.05
C VAL A 359 25.48 -18.91 -8.04
N SER A 360 25.73 -20.12 -7.54
CA SER A 360 25.68 -21.35 -8.33
C SER A 360 24.61 -22.30 -7.82
N GLY A 361 23.72 -22.77 -8.68
CA GLY A 361 22.60 -23.63 -8.26
C GLY A 361 21.46 -22.85 -7.61
N THR A 362 20.77 -23.47 -6.65
CA THR A 362 19.65 -22.85 -5.92
C THR A 362 20.19 -21.92 -4.84
N ALA A 363 19.86 -20.63 -4.93
CA ALA A 363 20.25 -19.65 -3.93
C ALA A 363 19.34 -19.73 -2.70
N ASN A 364 19.91 -19.61 -1.50
CA ASN A 364 19.17 -19.39 -0.25
C ASN A 364 19.43 -17.96 0.21
N VAL A 365 18.44 -17.10 0.13
CA VAL A 365 18.59 -15.66 0.40
C VAL A 365 17.87 -15.33 1.70
N ASN A 366 18.62 -14.86 2.69
CA ASN A 366 18.12 -14.35 3.96
C ASN A 366 18.24 -12.83 3.98
N LEU A 367 17.12 -12.14 4.14
CA LEU A 367 17.02 -10.69 4.18
C LEU A 367 16.33 -10.27 5.47
N ALA A 368 16.96 -9.40 6.24
CA ALA A 368 16.37 -8.85 7.44
C ALA A 368 16.56 -7.35 7.54
N THR A 369 15.48 -6.65 7.89
CA THR A 369 15.51 -5.24 8.29
C THR A 369 14.71 -5.04 9.55
N TYR A 370 14.99 -3.98 10.29
CA TYR A 370 14.26 -3.61 11.51
C TYR A 370 13.21 -2.52 11.25
N ASP A 371 13.30 -1.82 10.12
CA ASP A 371 12.30 -0.86 9.63
C ASP A 371 12.57 -0.61 8.13
N GLY A 372 11.56 -0.19 7.38
CA GLY A 372 11.63 0.01 5.92
C GLY A 372 11.22 -1.22 5.11
N GLU A 373 10.99 -1.01 3.81
CA GLU A 373 10.42 -2.02 2.92
C GLU A 373 11.47 -3.02 2.41
N ILE A 374 11.11 -4.31 2.28
CA ILE A 374 11.89 -5.28 1.52
C ILE A 374 11.10 -5.67 0.27
N SER A 375 11.60 -5.26 -0.89
CA SER A 375 11.11 -5.63 -2.22
C SER A 375 12.03 -6.66 -2.87
N VAL A 376 11.49 -7.83 -3.22
CA VAL A 376 12.22 -8.92 -3.88
C VAL A 376 11.66 -9.22 -5.27
N HIS A 377 12.53 -9.23 -6.26
CA HIS A 377 12.22 -9.47 -7.66
C HIS A 377 12.99 -10.69 -8.20
N GLY A 378 12.24 -11.65 -8.75
CA GLY A 378 12.80 -12.77 -9.49
C GLY A 378 13.33 -12.37 -10.86
N TRP A 379 14.58 -12.73 -11.18
CA TRP A 379 15.21 -12.45 -12.48
C TRP A 379 16.00 -13.64 -13.05
N ASP A 380 16.44 -13.53 -14.30
CA ASP A 380 17.03 -14.64 -15.06
C ASP A 380 18.56 -14.78 -14.87
N LYS A 381 19.17 -14.01 -13.96
CA LYS A 381 20.60 -14.09 -13.68
C LYS A 381 20.87 -14.98 -12.47
N SER A 382 21.98 -15.74 -12.54
CA SER A 382 22.53 -16.50 -11.41
C SER A 382 23.34 -15.59 -10.48
N GLU A 383 22.70 -14.56 -9.98
CA GLU A 383 23.27 -13.52 -9.14
C GLU A 383 22.19 -13.03 -8.17
N VAL A 384 22.57 -12.69 -6.95
CA VAL A 384 21.75 -11.95 -6.00
C VAL A 384 22.29 -10.54 -5.93
N MET A 385 21.46 -9.53 -6.16
CA MET A 385 21.86 -8.13 -6.10
C MET A 385 20.90 -7.40 -5.17
N TYR A 386 21.43 -6.63 -4.22
CA TYR A 386 20.61 -5.74 -3.41
C TYR A 386 21.05 -4.29 -3.58
N THR A 387 20.08 -3.40 -3.40
CA THR A 387 20.28 -1.99 -3.10
C THR A 387 19.60 -1.70 -1.77
N ALA A 388 20.35 -1.18 -0.81
CA ALA A 388 19.86 -0.70 0.47
C ALA A 388 19.83 0.82 0.44
N VAL A 389 18.68 1.41 0.74
CA VAL A 389 18.52 2.85 0.95
C VAL A 389 18.27 3.08 2.43
N LYS A 390 19.25 3.69 3.09
CA LYS A 390 19.22 4.01 4.52
C LYS A 390 18.60 5.39 4.67
N HIS A 391 17.60 5.52 5.53
CA HIS A 391 16.90 6.76 5.81
C HIS A 391 17.12 7.19 7.25
N GLY A 392 17.23 8.50 7.48
CA GLY A 392 17.31 9.09 8.81
C GLY A 392 16.96 10.57 8.79
N ASN A 393 16.55 11.10 9.94
CA ASN A 393 16.27 12.53 10.13
C ASN A 393 17.58 13.31 10.31
N GLU A 394 18.62 12.65 10.80
CA GLU A 394 19.97 13.20 10.95
C GLU A 394 21.03 12.40 10.18
N GLU A 395 22.14 13.06 9.85
CA GLU A 395 23.24 12.40 9.15
C GLU A 395 23.90 11.30 10.01
N GLN A 396 23.95 11.49 11.34
CA GLN A 396 24.50 10.53 12.30
C GLN A 396 23.68 9.24 12.33
N GLN A 397 22.36 9.35 12.21
CA GLN A 397 21.43 8.22 12.18
C GLN A 397 21.69 7.31 10.98
N VAL A 398 21.77 7.90 9.79
CA VAL A 398 22.09 7.17 8.55
C VAL A 398 23.46 6.48 8.63
N LYS A 399 24.42 7.08 9.33
CA LYS A 399 25.76 6.50 9.55
C LYS A 399 25.80 5.39 10.60
N ALA A 400 24.85 5.38 11.54
CA ALA A 400 24.72 4.32 12.54
C ALA A 400 24.18 3.04 11.92
N ILE A 401 23.44 3.13 10.81
CA ILE A 401 22.90 2.00 10.05
C ILE A 401 24.03 1.27 9.30
N ARG A 402 24.19 -0.01 9.62
CA ARG A 402 25.13 -0.93 8.99
C ARG A 402 24.38 -2.03 8.24
N ILE A 403 24.82 -2.33 7.02
CA ILE A 403 24.37 -3.49 6.28
C ILE A 403 25.42 -4.58 6.42
N GLU A 404 25.12 -5.60 7.22
CA GLU A 404 25.96 -6.77 7.35
C GLU A 404 25.61 -7.76 6.22
N THR A 405 26.65 -8.19 5.49
CA THR A 405 26.47 -9.16 4.41
C THR A 405 27.40 -10.33 4.57
N GLU A 406 26.86 -11.54 4.44
CA GLU A 406 27.63 -12.77 4.45
C GLU A 406 27.25 -13.64 3.25
N GLN A 407 28.24 -14.26 2.60
CA GLN A 407 28.03 -15.26 1.57
C GLN A 407 28.79 -16.53 1.93
N GLN A 408 28.07 -17.65 2.01
CA GLN A 408 28.62 -18.99 2.14
C GLN A 408 28.06 -19.86 1.00
N GLU A 409 28.90 -20.20 0.03
CA GLU A 409 28.49 -20.91 -1.19
C GLU A 409 27.33 -20.17 -1.92
N SER A 410 26.12 -20.75 -1.87
CA SER A 410 24.89 -20.22 -2.46
C SER A 410 23.90 -19.68 -1.42
N SER A 411 24.32 -19.59 -0.16
CA SER A 411 23.59 -18.93 0.92
C SER A 411 24.08 -17.49 1.08
N ILE A 412 23.16 -16.53 1.01
CA ILE A 412 23.43 -15.09 1.09
C ILE A 412 22.59 -14.54 2.23
N SER A 413 23.24 -13.86 3.17
CA SER A 413 22.58 -13.14 4.26
C SER A 413 22.86 -11.65 4.11
N VAL A 414 21.81 -10.83 4.14
CA VAL A 414 21.88 -9.37 4.11
C VAL A 414 20.98 -8.84 5.22
N ILE A 415 21.60 -8.23 6.24
CA ILE A 415 20.93 -7.82 7.47
C ILE A 415 21.23 -6.35 7.74
N ALA A 416 20.20 -5.53 7.86
CA ALA A 416 20.35 -4.17 8.38
C ALA A 416 20.39 -4.19 9.92
N LYS A 417 21.34 -3.46 10.49
CA LYS A 417 21.47 -3.22 11.93
C LYS A 417 21.65 -1.74 12.21
N SER A 418 21.09 -1.25 13.30
CA SER A 418 21.32 0.12 13.79
C SER A 418 21.73 0.11 15.27
N ASP A 419 22.70 0.96 15.62
CA ASP A 419 23.21 1.13 17.01
C ASP A 419 22.36 2.15 17.83
N GLY A 420 21.20 2.58 17.33
CA GLY A 420 20.21 3.50 17.94
C GLY A 420 19.04 3.71 16.95
N GLN A 421 17.78 3.65 17.40
CA GLN A 421 16.62 3.22 16.58
C GLN A 421 15.96 4.30 15.71
N GLU A 422 16.61 5.42 15.46
CA GLU A 422 16.03 6.39 14.54
C GLU A 422 16.61 6.19 13.13
N GLY A 423 15.82 5.55 12.25
CA GLY A 423 16.11 5.42 10.82
C GLY A 423 15.55 4.14 10.22
N SER A 424 15.38 4.06 8.90
CA SER A 424 14.82 2.88 8.23
C SER A 424 15.70 2.43 7.07
N VAL A 425 15.52 1.18 6.61
CA VAL A 425 16.25 0.66 5.45
C VAL A 425 15.30 0.01 4.46
N ASP A 426 15.21 0.62 3.28
CA ASP A 426 14.50 0.04 2.15
C ASP A 426 15.46 -0.83 1.33
N PHE A 427 15.12 -2.10 1.16
CA PHE A 427 15.85 -3.05 0.32
C PHE A 427 15.10 -3.29 -0.99
N ASP A 428 15.79 -3.09 -2.11
CA ASP A 428 15.40 -3.55 -3.45
C ASP A 428 16.34 -4.68 -3.87
N VAL A 429 15.83 -5.90 -3.99
CA VAL A 429 16.63 -7.12 -4.15
C VAL A 429 16.20 -7.91 -5.37
N PHE A 430 17.17 -8.27 -6.19
CA PHE A 430 16.99 -9.18 -7.31
C PHE A 430 17.59 -10.54 -6.98
N VAL A 431 16.79 -11.60 -7.13
CA VAL A 431 17.18 -12.98 -6.85
C VAL A 431 16.90 -13.89 -8.05
N PRO A 432 17.67 -14.97 -8.28
CA PRO A 432 17.35 -15.93 -9.32
C PRO A 432 15.92 -16.46 -9.18
N ARG A 433 15.20 -16.68 -10.29
CA ARG A 433 13.80 -17.15 -10.26
C ARG A 433 13.58 -18.47 -9.51
N ASN A 434 14.61 -19.27 -9.28
CA ASN A 434 14.54 -20.55 -8.58
C ASN A 434 15.14 -20.51 -7.16
N ALA A 435 15.20 -19.33 -6.53
CA ALA A 435 15.76 -19.14 -5.20
C ALA A 435 14.77 -19.50 -4.09
N ASN A 436 15.32 -19.90 -2.93
CA ASN A 436 14.62 -19.90 -1.66
C ASN A 436 14.86 -18.56 -0.98
N VAL A 437 13.81 -17.96 -0.44
CA VAL A 437 13.85 -16.59 0.07
C VAL A 437 13.22 -16.54 1.46
N HIS A 438 13.99 -16.04 2.43
CA HIS A 438 13.54 -15.74 3.78
C HIS A 438 13.62 -14.24 4.01
N LEU A 439 12.45 -13.61 4.20
CA LEU A 439 12.32 -12.19 4.51
C LEU A 439 11.83 -12.06 5.94
N SER A 440 12.54 -11.28 6.73
CA SER A 440 12.12 -10.86 8.06
C SER A 440 12.14 -9.34 8.12
N SER A 441 11.05 -8.75 8.59
CA SER A 441 11.05 -7.37 9.02
C SER A 441 10.34 -7.26 10.35
N ASP A 442 10.58 -6.15 11.03
CA ASP A 442 9.82 -5.81 12.21
C ASP A 442 8.52 -5.16 11.78
N ASP A 443 8.56 -3.91 11.30
CA ASP A 443 7.36 -3.18 10.89
C ASP A 443 7.26 -2.97 9.38
N GLY A 444 8.27 -3.40 8.63
CA GLY A 444 8.41 -3.15 7.21
C GLY A 444 7.49 -4.00 6.34
N ARG A 445 6.97 -3.40 5.26
CA ARG A 445 6.30 -4.13 4.18
C ARG A 445 7.27 -5.13 3.54
N LEU A 446 6.74 -6.31 3.22
CA LEU A 446 7.46 -7.34 2.47
C LEU A 446 6.75 -7.59 1.14
N SER A 447 7.46 -7.40 0.03
CA SER A 447 6.96 -7.72 -1.31
C SER A 447 7.88 -8.74 -1.99
N LEU A 448 7.29 -9.77 -2.59
CA LEU A 448 8.03 -10.79 -3.34
C LEU A 448 7.31 -11.11 -4.64
N GLN A 449 8.02 -10.96 -5.76
CA GLN A 449 7.47 -11.21 -7.10
C GLN A 449 8.34 -12.15 -7.92
N GLY A 450 7.71 -13.10 -8.62
CA GLY A 450 8.35 -13.84 -9.70
C GLY A 450 9.36 -14.91 -9.28
N VAL A 451 9.25 -15.45 -8.06
CA VAL A 451 10.19 -16.43 -7.49
C VAL A 451 9.52 -17.79 -7.31
N ALA A 452 10.29 -18.85 -7.56
CA ALA A 452 9.88 -20.24 -7.50
C ALA A 452 10.76 -21.04 -6.53
N GLY A 453 10.28 -21.28 -5.31
CA GLY A 453 11.07 -21.96 -4.28
C GLY A 453 10.35 -22.11 -2.95
N GLU A 454 11.13 -22.22 -1.89
CA GLU A 454 10.66 -22.08 -0.51
C GLU A 454 10.70 -20.59 -0.12
N LEU A 455 9.52 -20.03 0.17
CA LEU A 455 9.31 -18.61 0.40
C LEU A 455 8.79 -18.42 1.82
N THR A 456 9.54 -17.72 2.66
CA THR A 456 9.13 -17.37 4.02
C THR A 456 9.16 -15.86 4.17
N LEU A 457 8.02 -15.25 4.48
CA LEU A 457 7.88 -13.82 4.70
C LEU A 457 7.30 -13.62 6.09
N ARG A 458 7.99 -12.86 6.94
CA ARG A 458 7.59 -12.60 8.32
C ARG A 458 7.74 -11.15 8.66
N THR A 459 6.67 -10.54 9.14
CA THR A 459 6.71 -9.20 9.70
C THR A 459 5.83 -9.12 10.94
N GLY A 460 6.11 -8.15 11.78
CA GLY A 460 5.26 -7.71 12.86
C GLY A 460 4.01 -7.00 12.37
N ASP A 461 4.15 -5.77 11.91
CA ASP A 461 2.99 -4.93 11.56
C ASP A 461 2.84 -4.74 10.03
N GLY A 462 3.87 -5.10 9.26
CA GLY A 462 3.91 -4.87 7.82
C GLY A 462 2.92 -5.72 7.03
N SER A 463 2.46 -5.18 5.90
CA SER A 463 1.71 -5.97 4.91
C SER A 463 2.64 -6.91 4.15
N ILE A 464 2.15 -8.10 3.81
CA ILE A 464 2.88 -9.05 2.96
C ILE A 464 2.21 -9.13 1.60
N GLU A 465 2.98 -8.90 0.54
CA GLU A 465 2.55 -9.06 -0.85
C GLU A 465 3.38 -10.11 -1.57
N VAL A 466 2.71 -11.08 -2.19
CA VAL A 466 3.36 -12.12 -3.00
C VAL A 466 2.68 -12.21 -4.35
N ALA A 467 3.41 -12.02 -5.45
CA ALA A 467 2.86 -12.03 -6.80
C ALA A 467 3.64 -12.95 -7.75
N ASP A 468 2.94 -13.57 -8.70
CA ASP A 468 3.52 -14.35 -9.82
C ASP A 468 4.56 -15.40 -9.38
N SER A 469 4.32 -16.03 -8.22
CA SER A 469 5.30 -16.88 -7.53
C SER A 469 4.77 -18.31 -7.37
N ARG A 470 5.67 -19.26 -7.13
CA ARG A 470 5.30 -20.68 -7.01
C ARG A 470 6.15 -21.45 -6.00
N GLY A 471 5.62 -22.56 -5.50
CA GLY A 471 6.34 -23.44 -4.58
C GLY A 471 5.67 -23.56 -3.21
N GLN A 472 6.43 -23.36 -2.13
CA GLN A 472 5.94 -23.42 -0.75
C GLN A 472 6.04 -22.04 -0.12
N LEU A 473 4.90 -21.47 0.26
CA LEU A 473 4.81 -20.14 0.88
C LEU A 473 4.43 -20.28 2.36
N GLN A 474 5.18 -19.60 3.22
CA GLN A 474 4.80 -19.25 4.58
C GLN A 474 4.81 -17.73 4.72
N ALA A 475 3.64 -17.13 4.94
CA ALA A 475 3.46 -15.68 5.10
C ALA A 475 2.83 -15.41 6.47
N ASN A 476 3.57 -14.77 7.38
CA ASN A 476 3.08 -14.45 8.73
C ASN A 476 3.23 -12.96 9.02
N THR A 477 2.15 -12.33 9.42
CA THR A 477 2.14 -10.96 9.94
C THR A 477 1.36 -10.91 11.26
N GLY A 478 1.71 -9.98 12.14
CA GLY A 478 0.97 -9.65 13.34
C GLY A 478 -0.32 -8.93 12.96
N ASP A 479 -0.23 -7.73 12.40
CA ASP A 479 -1.42 -6.90 12.17
C ASP A 479 -1.68 -6.58 10.68
N GLY A 480 -0.71 -6.87 9.81
CA GLY A 480 -0.77 -6.51 8.40
C GLY A 480 -1.73 -7.38 7.55
N ASP A 481 -2.12 -6.82 6.41
CA ASP A 481 -2.82 -7.59 5.38
C ASP A 481 -1.85 -8.53 4.65
N ILE A 482 -2.35 -9.70 4.25
CA ILE A 482 -1.62 -10.62 3.36
C ILE A 482 -2.33 -10.65 2.01
N HIS A 483 -1.62 -10.24 0.95
CA HIS A 483 -2.08 -10.32 -0.42
C HIS A 483 -1.21 -11.29 -1.23
N VAL A 484 -1.81 -12.36 -1.74
CA VAL A 484 -1.14 -13.32 -2.61
C VAL A 484 -1.87 -13.34 -3.95
N ALA A 485 -1.16 -13.06 -5.04
CA ALA A 485 -1.69 -12.98 -6.39
C ALA A 485 -0.99 -13.97 -7.33
N ASN A 486 -1.79 -14.70 -8.13
CA ASN A 486 -1.29 -15.63 -9.14
C ASN A 486 -0.25 -16.64 -8.60
N PHE A 487 -0.56 -17.28 -7.46
CA PHE A 487 0.35 -18.21 -6.81
C PHE A 487 0.08 -19.68 -7.18
N ASP A 488 1.11 -20.44 -7.52
CA ASP A 488 0.99 -21.87 -7.82
C ASP A 488 1.75 -22.72 -6.76
N GLY A 489 1.03 -23.49 -5.94
CA GLY A 489 1.65 -24.41 -4.97
C GLY A 489 0.99 -24.46 -3.59
N GLN A 490 1.77 -24.67 -2.54
CA GLN A 490 1.27 -24.73 -1.16
C GLN A 490 1.46 -23.39 -0.45
N ALA A 491 0.46 -22.94 0.31
CA ALA A 491 0.53 -21.70 1.08
C ALA A 491 0.03 -21.87 2.53
N ASP A 492 0.75 -21.28 3.48
CA ASP A 492 0.36 -21.08 4.87
C ASP A 492 0.42 -19.58 5.17
N ALA A 493 -0.74 -18.93 5.30
CA ALA A 493 -0.89 -17.50 5.48
C ALA A 493 -1.56 -17.20 6.83
N ARG A 494 -0.92 -16.38 7.67
CA ARG A 494 -1.42 -16.05 9.01
C ARG A 494 -1.29 -14.57 9.31
N SER A 495 -2.40 -13.95 9.67
CA SER A 495 -2.45 -12.61 10.25
C SER A 495 -3.08 -12.68 11.64
N GLY A 496 -2.73 -11.76 12.53
CA GLY A 496 -3.45 -11.50 13.78
C GLY A 496 -4.76 -10.77 13.48
N ASP A 497 -4.68 -9.57 12.89
CA ASP A 497 -5.88 -8.73 12.68
C ASP A 497 -6.18 -8.39 11.21
N GLY A 498 -5.19 -8.52 10.33
CA GLY A 498 -5.31 -8.17 8.92
C GLY A 498 -6.12 -9.16 8.09
N SER A 499 -6.59 -8.68 6.95
CA SER A 499 -7.31 -9.50 5.97
C SER A 499 -6.35 -10.29 5.10
N ILE A 500 -6.79 -11.49 4.68
CA ILE A 500 -6.01 -12.39 3.84
C ILE A 500 -6.71 -12.54 2.50
N THR A 501 -6.06 -12.09 1.42
CA THR A 501 -6.53 -12.26 0.05
C THR A 501 -5.59 -13.20 -0.70
N LEU A 502 -6.13 -14.27 -1.28
CA LEU A 502 -5.38 -15.33 -1.93
C LEU A 502 -5.96 -15.57 -3.33
N ASP A 503 -5.14 -15.43 -4.37
CA ASP A 503 -5.44 -15.82 -5.75
C ASP A 503 -4.39 -16.79 -6.26
N GLY A 504 -4.82 -17.93 -6.80
CA GLY A 504 -3.87 -18.91 -7.32
C GLY A 504 -4.39 -20.32 -7.57
N LYS A 505 -3.49 -21.22 -7.97
CA LYS A 505 -3.72 -22.67 -8.07
C LYS A 505 -3.03 -23.36 -6.90
N PHE A 506 -3.78 -23.47 -5.80
CA PHE A 506 -3.24 -24.05 -4.58
C PHE A 506 -3.28 -25.59 -4.62
N THR A 507 -2.19 -26.23 -4.22
CA THR A 507 -2.15 -27.67 -3.95
C THR A 507 -2.38 -28.00 -2.48
N GLY A 508 -2.21 -27.01 -1.59
CA GLY A 508 -2.54 -27.07 -0.17
C GLY A 508 -2.61 -25.65 0.39
N LEU A 509 -3.56 -25.39 1.29
CA LEU A 509 -3.80 -24.04 1.78
C LEU A 509 -4.20 -24.07 3.26
N ASN A 510 -3.53 -23.26 4.06
CA ASN A 510 -3.91 -22.92 5.42
C ASN A 510 -3.92 -21.40 5.55
N ALA A 511 -5.06 -20.79 5.81
CA ALA A 511 -5.21 -19.36 5.96
C ALA A 511 -5.92 -19.06 7.27
N ARG A 512 -5.33 -18.25 8.15
CA ARG A 512 -5.93 -17.88 9.44
C ARG A 512 -5.74 -16.41 9.77
N THR A 513 -6.81 -15.78 10.22
CA THR A 513 -6.80 -14.43 10.78
C THR A 513 -7.63 -14.39 12.07
N GLY A 514 -7.32 -13.48 12.99
CA GLY A 514 -8.10 -13.21 14.19
C GLY A 514 -9.35 -12.42 13.83
N ASP A 515 -9.20 -11.18 13.40
CA ASP A 515 -10.35 -10.28 13.18
C ASP A 515 -10.62 -9.98 11.68
N GLY A 516 -9.68 -10.30 10.80
CA GLY A 516 -9.77 -10.02 9.37
C GLY A 516 -10.69 -10.96 8.59
N SER A 517 -11.00 -10.58 7.35
CA SER A 517 -11.71 -11.46 6.41
C SER A 517 -10.74 -12.23 5.52
N ILE A 518 -11.15 -13.42 5.06
CA ILE A 518 -10.39 -14.23 4.12
C ILE A 518 -11.11 -14.24 2.77
N SER A 519 -10.44 -13.82 1.71
CA SER A 519 -10.93 -13.97 0.33
C SER A 519 -10.03 -14.93 -0.45
N LEU A 520 -10.61 -16.00 -0.99
CA LEU A 520 -9.92 -17.00 -1.80
C LEU A 520 -10.49 -17.01 -3.22
N SER A 521 -9.67 -16.68 -4.20
CA SER A 521 -9.95 -16.76 -5.63
C SER A 521 -9.20 -17.92 -6.26
N VAL A 522 -9.91 -18.81 -6.95
CA VAL A 522 -9.35 -20.02 -7.57
C VAL A 522 -9.98 -20.26 -8.94
N PRO A 523 -9.31 -20.99 -9.87
CA PRO A 523 -9.91 -21.36 -11.14
C PRO A 523 -11.25 -22.08 -10.97
N GLN A 524 -12.21 -21.80 -11.85
CA GLN A 524 -13.56 -22.37 -11.80
C GLN A 524 -13.60 -23.91 -11.80
N ASP A 525 -12.59 -24.58 -12.36
CA ASP A 525 -12.48 -26.04 -12.45
C ASP A 525 -11.75 -26.70 -11.26
N SER A 526 -11.42 -25.92 -10.22
CA SER A 526 -10.71 -26.38 -9.03
C SER A 526 -11.52 -27.42 -8.23
N ASN A 527 -10.81 -28.38 -7.63
CA ASN A 527 -11.41 -29.46 -6.84
C ASN A 527 -10.69 -29.57 -5.50
N PHE A 528 -11.36 -29.24 -4.40
CA PHE A 528 -10.81 -29.26 -3.05
C PHE A 528 -11.93 -29.31 -2.01
N THR A 529 -11.55 -29.57 -0.76
CA THR A 529 -12.46 -29.51 0.38
C THR A 529 -12.03 -28.38 1.29
N ILE A 530 -12.94 -27.54 1.74
CA ILE A 530 -12.69 -26.50 2.73
C ILE A 530 -13.06 -27.02 4.10
N GLU A 531 -12.22 -26.78 5.08
CA GLU A 531 -12.52 -26.89 6.50
C GLU A 531 -12.43 -25.50 7.12
N THR A 532 -13.49 -25.10 7.83
CA THR A 532 -13.54 -23.79 8.48
C THR A 532 -14.26 -23.81 9.82
N ASN A 533 -14.03 -22.76 10.61
CA ASN A 533 -14.74 -22.45 11.84
C ASN A 533 -15.94 -21.49 11.66
N THR A 534 -16.15 -20.90 10.47
CA THR A 534 -17.28 -19.99 10.24
C THR A 534 -18.58 -20.72 9.95
N GLU A 535 -19.71 -20.10 10.31
CA GLU A 535 -21.03 -20.68 10.04
C GLU A 535 -21.48 -20.52 8.59
N GLU A 536 -21.09 -19.41 7.96
CA GLU A 536 -21.46 -19.08 6.58
C GLU A 536 -20.21 -18.95 5.70
N LEU A 537 -20.37 -19.37 4.45
CA LEU A 537 -19.41 -19.20 3.36
C LEU A 537 -20.07 -18.33 2.29
N ASN A 538 -19.49 -17.18 1.99
CA ASN A 538 -19.93 -16.46 0.81
C ASN A 538 -19.26 -17.08 -0.42
N ASN A 539 -20.05 -17.53 -1.39
CA ASN A 539 -19.57 -18.19 -2.58
C ASN A 539 -20.01 -17.43 -3.83
N GLU A 540 -19.04 -16.87 -4.53
CA GLU A 540 -19.19 -16.10 -5.76
C GLU A 540 -18.74 -16.94 -6.96
N GLY A 541 -19.55 -17.93 -7.33
CA GLY A 541 -19.43 -18.61 -8.64
C GLY A 541 -18.76 -19.99 -8.65
N LEU A 542 -18.42 -20.59 -7.50
CA LEU A 542 -17.95 -21.98 -7.45
C LEU A 542 -19.11 -22.96 -7.21
N THR A 543 -18.98 -24.19 -7.71
CA THR A 543 -19.92 -25.27 -7.37
C THR A 543 -19.53 -25.85 -6.02
N ILE A 544 -20.33 -25.56 -4.99
CA ILE A 544 -20.12 -26.06 -3.63
C ILE A 544 -21.24 -26.99 -3.18
N SER A 545 -20.90 -28.01 -2.41
CA SER A 545 -21.84 -28.86 -1.69
C SER A 545 -21.36 -29.07 -0.26
N GLU A 546 -22.24 -29.02 0.72
CA GLU A 546 -21.88 -29.35 2.11
C GLU A 546 -21.42 -30.82 2.19
N ASP A 547 -20.24 -31.04 2.77
CA ASP A 547 -19.70 -32.38 2.96
C ASP A 547 -20.11 -32.86 4.37
N VAL A 548 -21.05 -33.80 4.42
CA VAL A 548 -21.68 -34.29 5.67
C VAL A 548 -20.69 -35.17 6.43
N ALA A 549 -19.67 -34.56 7.05
CA ALA A 549 -18.83 -35.17 8.08
C ALA A 549 -19.15 -34.52 9.44
N PRO A 550 -19.48 -35.31 10.49
CA PRO A 550 -20.08 -34.79 11.72
C PRO A 550 -19.00 -34.32 12.70
N SER A 551 -18.43 -33.13 12.50
CA SER A 551 -17.65 -32.45 13.54
C SER A 551 -18.48 -31.34 14.16
N LYS A 552 -18.62 -31.34 15.49
CA LYS A 552 -19.26 -30.22 16.23
C LYS A 552 -18.41 -28.93 16.23
N ARG A 553 -17.17 -28.96 15.72
CA ARG A 553 -16.19 -27.88 15.87
C ARG A 553 -15.71 -27.24 14.57
N ALA A 554 -16.00 -27.83 13.41
CA ALA A 554 -15.61 -27.28 12.10
C ALA A 554 -16.61 -27.71 11.03
N LYS A 555 -16.98 -26.79 10.13
CA LYS A 555 -17.80 -27.08 8.95
C LYS A 555 -16.91 -27.47 7.77
N ARG A 556 -17.42 -28.37 6.92
CA ARG A 556 -16.71 -28.79 5.71
C ARG A 556 -17.56 -28.56 4.47
N TRP A 557 -16.94 -27.97 3.46
CA TRP A 557 -17.57 -27.74 2.15
C TRP A 557 -16.73 -28.35 1.05
N LYS A 558 -17.38 -29.10 0.17
CA LYS A 558 -16.77 -29.71 -0.98
C LYS A 558 -16.92 -28.76 -2.18
N VAL A 559 -15.80 -28.41 -2.81
CA VAL A 559 -15.76 -27.61 -4.04
C VAL A 559 -15.48 -28.54 -5.23
N GLY A 560 -16.32 -28.48 -6.25
CA GLY A 560 -16.26 -29.39 -7.40
C GLY A 560 -16.36 -30.86 -6.97
N ARG A 561 -15.37 -31.68 -7.32
CA ARG A 561 -15.31 -33.09 -6.93
C ARG A 561 -14.70 -33.32 -5.53
N GLY A 562 -14.31 -32.26 -4.81
CA GLY A 562 -13.54 -32.36 -3.57
C GLY A 562 -12.07 -32.70 -3.83
N GLY A 563 -11.28 -32.86 -2.77
CA GLY A 563 -9.86 -33.17 -2.91
C GLY A 563 -9.06 -32.83 -1.66
N ASN A 564 -7.91 -32.18 -1.85
CA ASN A 564 -7.08 -31.71 -0.76
C ASN A 564 -7.87 -30.78 0.16
N VAL A 565 -7.58 -30.85 1.46
CA VAL A 565 -8.27 -30.06 2.47
C VAL A 565 -7.57 -28.71 2.61
N PHE A 566 -8.30 -27.63 2.38
CA PHE A 566 -7.90 -26.25 2.64
C PHE A 566 -8.50 -25.83 3.97
N VAL A 567 -7.67 -25.31 4.86
CA VAL A 567 -8.10 -24.87 6.19
C VAL A 567 -8.19 -23.34 6.16
N LEU A 568 -9.39 -22.80 6.33
CA LEU A 568 -9.63 -21.35 6.35
C LEU A 568 -10.27 -20.98 7.69
N GLY A 569 -9.67 -20.08 8.46
CA GLY A 569 -10.20 -19.70 9.77
C GLY A 569 -10.17 -18.21 10.04
N THR A 570 -11.25 -17.67 10.55
CA THR A 570 -11.34 -16.27 11.02
C THR A 570 -12.07 -16.24 12.37
N GLY A 571 -11.72 -15.30 13.25
CA GLY A 571 -12.37 -15.09 14.54
C GLY A 571 -13.66 -14.27 14.42
N GLU A 572 -13.57 -13.05 13.88
CA GLU A 572 -14.73 -12.13 13.72
C GLU A 572 -15.07 -11.77 12.26
N GLY A 573 -14.27 -12.23 11.29
CA GLY A 573 -14.43 -11.88 9.88
C GLY A 573 -15.29 -12.85 9.06
N SER A 574 -15.35 -12.58 7.76
CA SER A 574 -16.07 -13.41 6.78
C SER A 574 -15.09 -14.18 5.88
N ILE A 575 -15.55 -15.30 5.34
CA ILE A 575 -14.80 -16.07 4.34
C ILE A 575 -15.57 -16.00 3.01
N VAL A 576 -14.89 -15.48 1.98
CA VAL A 576 -15.42 -15.32 0.63
C VAL A 576 -14.63 -16.18 -0.34
N LEU A 577 -15.32 -17.01 -1.11
CA LEU A 577 -14.76 -17.76 -2.22
C LEU A 577 -15.19 -17.14 -3.54
N LYS A 578 -14.25 -17.05 -4.48
CA LYS A 578 -14.51 -16.49 -5.81
C LYS A 578 -14.00 -17.43 -6.89
N ALA A 579 -14.81 -17.61 -7.93
CA ALA A 579 -14.35 -18.22 -9.16
C ALA A 579 -13.58 -17.21 -10.01
N ARG A 580 -12.42 -17.62 -10.51
CA ARG A 580 -11.60 -16.90 -11.50
C ARG A 580 -11.84 -17.41 -12.91
#